data_AF-A0A060Y542-F1
#
_entry.id   AF-A0A060Y542-F1
#
_cell.length_a   1.000
_cell.length_b   1.000
_cell.length_c   1.000
_cell.angle_alpha   90.00
_cell.angle_beta   90.00
_cell.angle_gamma   90.00
#
_symmetry.space_group_name_H-M   'P 1'
#
loop_
_entity.id
_entity.type
_entity.pdbx_description
1 polymer ?
#
loop_
_entity_poly.entity_id
_entity_poly.type
_entity_poly.pdbx_seq_one_letter_code
_entity_poly.pdbx_strand_id
1 'polypeptide(L)'
;MAEDKESAEAIVSEVHKKIRAAFDVFDHEFNKTVDVREIGTIIRSLGCFPNEGELHDVIAEIEEEEPTGYIRFEKFLPTMTKVLMERKFRPIPEDLMLQAFEVLDKQKKGHLELEELTKYMTQEGKLKAT
;
A
#
# COMPACT_ATOMS: atom_id res chain seq x y z
N MET A 1 24.30 -3.74 -22.17
CA MET A 1 23.46 -2.66 -22.75
C MET A 1 22.18 -3.19 -23.41
N ALA A 2 22.22 -4.13 -24.37
CA ALA A 2 21.00 -4.78 -24.88
C ALA A 2 20.37 -5.73 -23.83
N GLU A 3 21.21 -6.54 -23.17
CA GLU A 3 20.78 -7.51 -22.13
C GLU A 3 20.19 -6.82 -20.88
N ASP A 4 20.76 -5.69 -20.44
CA ASP A 4 20.23 -4.92 -19.30
C ASP A 4 18.88 -4.28 -19.61
N LYS A 5 18.66 -3.88 -20.88
CA LYS A 5 17.41 -3.26 -21.34
C LYS A 5 16.29 -4.30 -21.48
N GLU A 6 16.61 -5.48 -22.01
CA GLU A 6 15.67 -6.59 -22.16
C GLU A 6 15.21 -7.13 -20.79
N SER A 7 16.11 -7.15 -19.80
CA SER A 7 15.79 -7.49 -18.41
C SER A 7 14.84 -6.47 -17.76
N ALA A 8 15.06 -5.18 -17.98
CA ALA A 8 14.19 -4.12 -17.45
C ALA A 8 12.78 -4.14 -18.05
N GLU A 9 12.65 -4.34 -19.37
CA GLU A 9 11.34 -4.45 -20.05
C GLU A 9 10.55 -5.68 -19.55
N ALA A 10 11.22 -6.81 -19.32
CA ALA A 10 10.60 -7.99 -18.74
C ALA A 10 10.07 -7.72 -17.32
N ILE A 11 10.86 -7.03 -16.48
CA ILE A 11 10.45 -6.66 -15.11
C ILE A 11 9.21 -5.76 -15.14
N VAL A 12 9.20 -4.73 -15.99
CA VAL A 12 8.05 -3.81 -16.12
C VAL A 12 6.80 -4.54 -16.62
N SER A 13 6.95 -5.46 -17.57
CA SER A 13 5.85 -6.29 -18.06
C SER A 13 5.22 -7.13 -16.95
N GLU A 14 6.05 -7.78 -16.12
CA GLU A 14 5.57 -8.56 -14.98
C GLU A 14 4.87 -7.68 -13.92
N VAL A 15 5.40 -6.47 -13.68
CA VAL A 15 4.77 -5.49 -12.78
C VAL A 15 3.39 -5.07 -13.29
N HIS A 16 3.28 -4.75 -14.58
CA HIS A 16 2.00 -4.38 -15.19
C HIS A 16 0.98 -5.51 -15.10
N LYS A 17 1.40 -6.77 -15.28
CA LYS A 17 0.52 -7.94 -15.08
C LYS A 17 0.01 -8.03 -13.65
N LYS A 18 0.88 -7.82 -12.65
CA LYS A 18 0.49 -7.81 -11.23
C LYS A 18 -0.50 -6.69 -10.91
N ILE A 19 -0.20 -5.46 -11.36
CA ILE A 19 -1.08 -4.30 -11.15
C ILE A 19 -2.46 -4.55 -11.77
N ARG A 20 -2.49 -5.04 -13.00
CA ARG A 20 -3.75 -5.39 -13.68
C ARG A 20 -4.52 -6.47 -12.95
N ALA A 21 -3.85 -7.56 -12.58
CA ALA A 21 -4.49 -8.66 -11.88
C ALA A 21 -5.09 -8.22 -10.54
N ALA A 22 -4.39 -7.36 -9.78
CA ALA A 22 -4.92 -6.80 -8.55
C ALA A 22 -6.12 -5.87 -8.80
N PHE A 23 -6.07 -5.02 -9.82
CA PHE A 23 -7.15 -4.10 -10.15
C PHE A 23 -8.41 -4.82 -10.65
N ASP A 24 -8.25 -5.81 -11.54
CA ASP A 24 -9.36 -6.56 -12.15
C ASP A 24 -10.16 -7.37 -11.11
N VAL A 25 -9.60 -7.63 -9.92
CA VAL A 25 -10.36 -8.26 -8.80
C VAL A 25 -11.44 -7.35 -8.24
N PHE A 26 -11.23 -6.03 -8.30
CA PHE A 26 -12.14 -5.01 -7.76
C PHE A 26 -12.98 -4.33 -8.86
N ASP A 27 -12.58 -4.42 -10.14
CA ASP A 27 -13.38 -3.97 -11.29
C ASP A 27 -14.55 -4.95 -11.56
N HIS A 28 -15.58 -4.88 -10.71
CA HIS A 28 -16.75 -5.77 -10.76
C HIS A 28 -17.56 -5.64 -12.04
N GLU A 29 -17.51 -4.48 -12.70
CA GLU A 29 -18.28 -4.17 -13.91
C GLU A 29 -17.47 -4.39 -15.19
N PHE A 30 -16.19 -4.76 -15.09
CA PHE A 30 -15.25 -4.88 -16.20
C PHE A 30 -15.15 -3.62 -17.06
N ASN A 31 -15.36 -2.46 -16.44
CA ASN A 31 -15.40 -1.16 -17.11
C ASN A 31 -14.08 -0.37 -16.96
N LYS A 32 -13.06 -1.01 -16.35
CA LYS A 32 -11.74 -0.43 -16.06
C LYS A 32 -11.78 0.73 -15.07
N THR A 33 -12.74 0.68 -14.14
CA THR A 33 -12.84 1.59 -13.01
C THR A 33 -13.04 0.82 -11.71
N VAL A 34 -12.59 1.40 -10.60
CA VAL A 34 -12.80 0.89 -9.23
C VAL A 34 -13.20 2.05 -8.34
N ASP A 35 -13.89 1.75 -7.24
CA ASP A 35 -14.26 2.77 -6.27
C ASP A 35 -13.00 3.31 -5.57
N VAL A 36 -12.92 4.62 -5.36
CA VAL A 36 -11.78 5.26 -4.68
C VAL A 36 -11.51 4.65 -3.30
N ARG A 37 -12.54 4.16 -2.61
CA ARG A 37 -12.43 3.52 -1.29
C ARG A 37 -11.71 2.18 -1.35
N GLU A 38 -11.62 1.55 -2.52
CA GLU A 38 -10.98 0.25 -2.71
C GLU A 38 -9.47 0.36 -2.99
N ILE A 39 -9.00 1.55 -3.38
CA ILE A 39 -7.59 1.80 -3.74
C ILE A 39 -6.63 1.38 -2.63
N GLY A 40 -6.95 1.69 -1.37
CA GLY A 40 -6.12 1.28 -0.24
C GLY A 40 -5.96 -0.25 -0.15
N THR A 41 -7.04 -1.00 -0.41
CA THR A 41 -7.01 -2.46 -0.41
C THR A 41 -6.23 -3.01 -1.60
N ILE A 42 -6.40 -2.43 -2.78
CA ILE A 42 -5.66 -2.83 -3.99
C ILE A 42 -4.16 -2.61 -3.79
N ILE A 43 -3.74 -1.45 -3.30
CA ILE A 43 -2.33 -1.13 -3.04
C ILE A 43 -1.73 -2.10 -2.02
N ARG A 44 -2.47 -2.42 -0.95
CA ARG A 44 -2.05 -3.42 0.04
C ARG A 44 -1.94 -4.82 -0.53
N SER A 45 -2.82 -5.22 -1.45
CA SER A 45 -2.73 -6.52 -2.15
C SER A 45 -1.48 -6.63 -3.05
N LEU A 46 -0.95 -5.50 -3.52
CA LEU A 46 0.29 -5.43 -4.29
C LEU A 46 1.55 -5.50 -3.41
N GLY A 47 1.39 -5.64 -2.08
CA GLY A 47 2.48 -5.72 -1.11
C GLY A 47 3.03 -4.36 -0.66
N CYS A 48 2.29 -3.28 -0.92
CA CYS A 48 2.61 -1.93 -0.48
C CYS A 48 1.79 -1.55 0.76
N PHE A 49 2.42 -0.94 1.76
CA PHE A 49 1.80 -0.59 3.04
C PHE A 49 1.89 0.91 3.31
N PRO A 50 1.25 1.77 2.49
CA PRO A 50 1.24 3.20 2.76
C PRO A 50 0.49 3.49 4.06
N ASN A 51 0.94 4.50 4.78
CA ASN A 51 0.14 5.12 5.84
C ASN A 51 -1.03 5.92 5.23
N GLU A 52 -1.95 6.40 6.07
CA GLU A 52 -3.16 7.07 5.57
C GLU A 52 -2.87 8.39 4.85
N GLY A 53 -1.84 9.14 5.24
CA GLY A 53 -1.41 10.36 4.54
C GLY A 53 -0.80 10.04 3.18
N GLU A 54 0.09 9.05 3.13
CA GLU A 54 0.70 8.58 1.87
C GLU A 54 -0.34 8.00 0.91
N LEU A 55 -1.33 7.27 1.43
CA LEU A 55 -2.42 6.74 0.63
C LEU A 55 -3.27 7.88 0.06
N HIS A 56 -3.58 8.90 0.87
CA HIS A 56 -4.29 10.09 0.41
C HIS A 56 -3.51 10.80 -0.71
N ASP A 57 -2.20 10.96 -0.58
CA ASP A 57 -1.36 11.58 -1.61
C ASP A 57 -1.38 10.77 -2.93
N VAL A 58 -1.31 9.43 -2.84
CA VAL A 58 -1.42 8.56 -4.02
C VAL A 58 -2.79 8.69 -4.67
N ILE A 59 -3.87 8.72 -3.89
CA ILE A 59 -5.23 8.89 -4.40
C ILE A 59 -5.37 10.25 -5.10
N ALA A 60 -4.87 11.32 -4.49
CA ALA A 60 -4.90 12.65 -5.08
C ALA A 60 -4.08 12.75 -6.39
N GLU A 61 -3.02 11.94 -6.55
CA GLU A 61 -2.24 11.88 -7.80
C GLU A 61 -3.01 11.21 -8.96
N ILE A 62 -3.87 10.23 -8.67
CA ILE A 62 -4.56 9.41 -9.68
C ILE A 62 -6.03 9.78 -9.89
N GLU A 63 -6.59 10.63 -9.04
CA GLU A 63 -7.94 11.16 -9.18
C GLU A 63 -8.02 12.12 -10.38
N GLU A 64 -9.19 12.18 -11.02
CA GLU A 64 -9.44 13.15 -12.10
C GLU A 64 -9.64 14.56 -11.53
N GLU A 65 -9.50 15.58 -12.37
CA GLU A 65 -9.73 16.99 -11.97
C GLU A 65 -11.14 17.19 -11.36
N GLU A 66 -12.11 16.40 -11.83
CA GLU A 66 -13.44 16.30 -11.24
C GLU A 66 -13.59 14.96 -10.51
N PRO A 67 -13.76 14.96 -9.17
CA PRO A 67 -13.83 13.73 -8.39
C PRO A 67 -15.14 13.00 -8.71
N THR A 68 -15.01 11.87 -9.40
CA THR A 68 -16.17 11.02 -9.78
C THR A 68 -16.52 9.97 -8.72
N GLY A 69 -15.65 9.80 -7.72
CA GLY A 69 -15.70 8.68 -6.77
C GLY A 69 -15.11 7.36 -7.32
N TYR A 70 -14.68 7.36 -8.60
CA TYR A 70 -14.08 6.21 -9.25
C TYR A 70 -12.71 6.56 -9.81
N ILE A 71 -11.79 5.58 -9.77
CA ILE A 71 -10.45 5.68 -10.32
C ILE A 71 -10.36 4.80 -11.56
N ARG A 72 -9.84 5.36 -12.65
CA ARG A 72 -9.63 4.63 -13.90
C ARG A 72 -8.29 3.90 -13.89
N PHE A 73 -8.28 2.71 -14.48
CA PHE A 73 -7.05 1.90 -14.60
C PHE A 73 -5.92 2.66 -15.31
N GLU A 74 -6.25 3.51 -16.30
CA GLU A 74 -5.28 4.31 -17.05
C GLU A 74 -4.49 5.30 -16.19
N LYS A 75 -5.09 5.81 -15.10
CA LYS A 75 -4.44 6.69 -14.12
C LYS A 75 -3.70 5.88 -13.05
N PHE A 76 -4.28 4.76 -12.63
CA PHE A 76 -3.70 3.90 -11.60
C PHE A 76 -2.40 3.22 -12.05
N LEU A 77 -2.36 2.69 -13.28
CA LEU A 77 -1.23 1.89 -13.76
C LEU A 77 0.11 2.64 -13.73
N PRO A 78 0.25 3.86 -14.30
CA PRO A 78 1.54 4.57 -14.30
C PRO A 78 2.05 4.87 -12.88
N THR A 79 1.18 5.35 -12.00
CA THR A 79 1.53 5.68 -10.61
C THR A 79 1.97 4.43 -9.85
N MET A 80 1.22 3.31 -9.98
CA MET A 80 1.60 2.08 -9.31
C MET A 80 2.84 1.41 -9.89
N THR A 81 3.08 1.53 -11.20
CA THR A 81 4.34 1.09 -11.81
C THR A 81 5.50 1.83 -11.18
N LYS A 82 5.40 3.15 -11.03
CA LYS A 82 6.44 3.96 -10.36
C LYS A 82 6.63 3.52 -8.91
N VAL A 83 5.56 3.37 -8.14
CA VAL A 83 5.61 2.92 -6.73
C VAL A 83 6.33 1.59 -6.58
N LEU A 84 5.99 0.60 -7.42
CA LEU A 84 6.58 -0.74 -7.34
C LEU A 84 8.03 -0.78 -7.85
N MET A 85 8.35 0.00 -8.88
CA MET A 85 9.73 0.10 -9.40
C MET A 85 10.66 0.85 -8.46
N GLU A 86 10.18 1.90 -7.81
CA GLU A 86 10.92 2.65 -6.78
C GLU A 86 10.92 1.94 -5.41
N ARG A 87 10.22 0.80 -5.29
CA ARG A 87 10.06 0.04 -4.04
C ARG A 87 9.56 0.92 -2.89
N LYS A 88 8.58 1.78 -3.17
CA LYS A 88 7.90 2.62 -2.17
C LYS A 88 6.96 1.79 -1.31
N PHE A 89 6.68 2.28 -0.10
CA PHE A 89 5.74 1.67 0.85
C PHE A 89 6.04 0.21 1.18
N ARG A 90 7.32 -0.15 1.31
CA ARG A 90 7.68 -1.52 1.68
C ARG A 90 7.15 -1.86 3.09
N PRO A 91 6.86 -3.15 3.34
CA PRO A 91 6.56 -3.61 4.69
C PRO A 91 7.66 -3.18 5.66
N ILE A 92 7.26 -2.89 6.90
CA ILE A 92 8.20 -2.66 7.98
C ILE A 92 9.02 -3.95 8.17
N PRO A 93 10.37 -3.87 8.20
CA PRO A 93 11.22 -5.02 8.45
C PRO A 93 10.81 -5.79 9.71
N GLU A 94 10.87 -7.12 9.66
CA GLU A 94 10.41 -8.00 10.74
C GLU A 94 11.18 -7.77 12.05
N ASP A 95 12.49 -7.50 11.96
CA ASP A 95 13.33 -7.15 13.10
C ASP A 95 12.89 -5.86 13.79
N LEU A 96 12.51 -4.83 13.02
CA LEU A 96 11.99 -3.59 13.56
C LEU A 96 10.59 -3.77 14.18
N MET A 97 9.74 -4.58 13.55
CA MET A 97 8.44 -4.95 14.11
C MET A 97 8.57 -5.70 15.43
N LEU A 98 9.51 -6.65 15.50
CA LEU A 98 9.80 -7.40 16.71
C LEU A 98 10.34 -6.49 17.81
N GLN A 99 11.27 -5.59 17.50
CA GLN A 99 11.78 -4.60 18.45
C GLN A 99 10.68 -3.67 18.97
N ALA A 100 9.81 -3.17 18.09
CA ALA A 100 8.66 -2.36 18.48
C ALA A 100 7.72 -3.14 19.41
N PHE A 101 7.50 -4.42 19.13
CA PHE A 101 6.71 -5.31 19.97
C PHE A 101 7.36 -5.54 21.35
N GLU A 102 8.67 -5.79 21.40
CA GLU A 102 9.43 -5.97 22.66
C GLU A 102 9.37 -4.72 23.56
N VAL A 103 9.31 -3.51 22.97
CA VAL A 103 9.13 -2.26 23.73
C VAL A 103 7.75 -2.21 24.40
N LEU A 104 6.71 -2.74 23.76
CA LEU A 104 5.35 -2.79 24.29
C LEU A 104 5.19 -3.91 25.35
N ASP A 105 5.80 -5.07 25.11
CA ASP A 105 5.79 -6.23 26.00
C ASP A 105 6.89 -6.13 27.08
N LYS A 106 6.73 -5.16 27.99
CA LYS A 106 7.67 -4.91 29.09
C LYS A 106 7.92 -6.12 30.00
N GLN A 107 6.97 -7.06 30.02
CA GLN A 107 7.04 -8.26 30.86
C GLN A 107 7.65 -9.46 30.12
N LYS A 108 7.99 -9.32 28.82
CA LYS A 108 8.53 -10.39 27.97
C LYS A 108 7.65 -11.65 27.96
N LYS A 109 6.34 -11.46 27.91
CA LYS A 109 5.34 -12.54 27.82
C LYS A 109 5.32 -13.21 26.44
N GLY A 110 5.87 -12.55 25.41
CA GLY A 110 5.83 -12.98 24.01
C GLY A 110 4.47 -12.77 23.33
N HIS A 111 3.53 -12.12 24.02
CA HIS A 111 2.20 -11.75 23.52
C HIS A 111 1.73 -10.45 24.21
N LEU A 112 0.89 -9.68 23.52
CA LEU A 112 0.20 -8.51 24.10
C LEU A 112 -1.26 -8.86 24.31
N GLU A 113 -1.76 -8.61 25.52
CA GLU A 113 -3.19 -8.77 25.80
C GLU A 113 -3.99 -7.66 25.13
N LEU A 114 -5.27 -7.95 24.82
CA LEU A 114 -6.16 -6.98 24.16
C LEU A 114 -6.25 -5.66 24.94
N GLU A 115 -6.26 -5.72 26.27
CA GLU A 115 -6.29 -4.57 27.17
C GLU A 115 -5.02 -3.72 27.06
N GLU A 116 -3.86 -4.36 26.97
CA GLU A 116 -2.56 -3.70 26.82
C GLU A 116 -2.48 -3.01 25.46
N LEU A 117 -2.83 -3.73 24.39
CA LEU A 117 -2.88 -3.17 23.04
C LEU A 117 -3.84 -1.99 22.95
N THR A 118 -5.05 -2.13 23.50
CA THR A 118 -6.05 -1.05 23.52
C THR A 118 -5.54 0.17 24.28
N LYS A 119 -4.89 -0.03 25.42
CA LYS A 119 -4.26 1.03 26.19
C LYS A 119 -3.20 1.76 25.37
N TYR A 120 -2.28 1.03 24.75
CA TYR A 120 -1.23 1.61 23.92
C TYR A 120 -1.79 2.38 22.72
N MET A 121 -2.75 1.80 21.99
CA MET A 121 -3.36 2.46 20.82
C MET A 121 -4.18 3.70 21.19
N THR A 122 -4.83 3.71 22.35
CA THR A 122 -5.71 4.81 22.76
C THR A 122 -4.97 5.94 23.48
N GLN A 123 -3.97 5.60 24.29
CA GLN A 123 -3.23 6.56 25.12
C GLN A 123 -1.93 7.04 24.47
N GLU A 124 -1.21 6.16 23.77
CA GLU A 124 0.12 6.44 23.21
C GLU A 124 0.10 6.56 21.67
N GLY A 125 -0.84 5.91 20.98
CA GLY A 125 -0.98 5.91 19.52
C GLY A 125 -1.49 7.22 18.90
N LYS A 126 -2.02 8.16 19.70
CA LYS A 126 -2.52 9.46 19.22
C LYS A 126 -1.43 10.52 19.02
N LEU A 127 -0.16 10.23 19.34
CA LEU A 127 0.89 11.25 19.47
C LEU A 127 1.72 11.58 18.21
N LYS A 128 1.35 11.11 17.01
CA LYS A 128 2.05 11.51 15.77
C LYS A 128 1.13 11.73 14.57
N ALA A 129 0.06 12.49 14.77
CA ALA A 129 -0.66 13.17 13.70
C ALA A 129 -0.53 14.69 13.92
N THR A 130 0.68 15.21 13.72
CA THR A 130 1.00 16.64 13.62
C THR A 130 2.15 16.81 12.65
#